data_AF-A0A2V8MK51-F1
#
_entry.id   AF-A0A2V8MK51-F1
#
_cell.length_a   1.000
_cell.length_b   1.000
_cell.length_c   1.000
_cell.angle_alpha   90.00
_cell.angle_beta   90.00
_cell.angle_gamma   90.00
#
_symmetry.space_group_name_H-M   'P 1'
#
loop_
_entity.id
_entity.type
_entity.pdbx_description
1 polymer ?
#
loop_
_entity_poly.entity_id
_entity_poly.type
_entity_poly.pdbx_seq_one_letter_code
_entity_poly.pdbx_strand_id
1 'polypeptide(L)' 'MTIHILALSTATIRRAQEVISSCEACNKEAELPFDWVLDEVTGCDRSTTDYFLTEAARCPRCGYTIIEKTLVEAEL' A
#
# COMPACT_ATOMS: atom_id res chain seq x y z
N MET A 1 2.51 -18.36 15.67
CA MET A 1 2.52 -17.02 15.07
C MET A 1 1.12 -16.80 14.54
N THR A 2 0.42 -15.79 15.04
CA THR A 2 -0.96 -15.48 14.62
C THR A 2 -0.89 -14.28 13.69
N ILE A 3 -1.47 -14.39 12.50
CA ILE A 3 -1.59 -13.27 11.56
C ILE A 3 -2.98 -12.64 11.77
N HIS A 4 -3.00 -11.32 11.91
CA HIS A 4 -4.22 -10.52 12.00
C HIS A 4 -4.53 -9.93 10.64
N ILE A 5 -5.78 -10.06 10.18
CA ILE A 5 -6.21 -9.42 8.94
C ILE A 5 -6.93 -8.11 9.30
N LEU A 6 -6.38 -6.99 8.87
CA LEU A 6 -6.98 -5.68 9.06
C LEU A 6 -7.68 -5.21 7.78
N ALA A 7 -9.01 -5.07 7.85
CA ALA A 7 -9.78 -4.46 6.78
C ALA A 7 -9.56 -2.95 6.76
N LEU A 8 -8.97 -2.44 5.68
CA LEU A 8 -8.66 -1.02 5.53
C LEU A 8 -9.84 -0.27 4.95
N SER A 9 -10.24 0.80 5.63
CA SER A 9 -11.27 1.70 5.13
C SER A 9 -10.80 2.46 3.89
N THR A 10 -11.76 2.92 3.09
CA THR A 10 -11.54 3.86 1.98
C THR A 10 -10.67 5.06 2.35
N ALA A 11 -10.88 5.64 3.53
CA ALA A 11 -10.10 6.79 3.98
C ALA A 11 -8.63 6.43 4.21
N THR A 12 -8.35 5.25 4.78
CA THR A 12 -6.99 4.76 5.02
C THR A 12 -6.29 4.44 3.70
N ILE A 13 -6.99 3.79 2.77
CA ILE A 13 -6.46 3.46 1.44
C ILE A 13 -6.08 4.74 0.69
N ARG A 14 -6.93 5.76 0.72
CA ARG A 14 -6.63 7.06 0.08
C ARG A 14 -5.41 7.74 0.67
N ARG A 15 -5.25 7.75 2.00
CA ARG A 15 -4.03 8.28 2.65
C ARG A 15 -2.77 7.54 2.20
N ALA A 16 -2.85 6.21 2.09
CA ALA A 16 -1.74 5.42 1.57
C ALA A 16 -1.43 5.73 0.10
N GLN A 17 -2.43 6.08 -0.72
CA GLN A 17 -2.20 6.54 -2.10
C GLN A 17 -1.55 7.92 -2.18
N GLU A 18 -1.81 8.81 -1.22
CA GLU A 18 -1.26 10.18 -1.20
C GLU A 18 0.25 10.20 -0.99
N VAL A 19 0.82 9.19 -0.32
CA VAL A 19 2.27 9.07 -0.10
C VAL A 19 3.00 8.33 -1.23
N ILE A 20 2.26 7.73 -2.18
CA ILE A 20 2.85 7.04 -3.34
C ILE A 20 3.16 8.05 -4.44
N SER A 21 4.39 8.03 -4.95
CA SER A 21 4.81 8.81 -6.12
C SER A 21 4.61 8.03 -7.42
N SER A 22 4.93 6.73 -7.43
CA SER A 22 4.79 5.88 -8.61
C SER A 22 4.65 4.38 -8.26
N CYS A 23 4.32 3.54 -9.23
CA CYS A 23 4.20 2.08 -9.05
C CYS A 23 5.01 1.32 -10.11
N GLU A 24 5.26 0.03 -9.89
CA GLU A 24 6.05 -0.85 -10.79
C GLU A 24 5.55 -0.91 -12.24
N ALA A 25 4.27 -0.58 -12.45
CA ALA A 25 3.67 -0.52 -13.78
C ALA A 25 4.19 0.69 -14.58
N CYS A 26 4.45 1.83 -13.93
CA CYS A 26 4.91 3.07 -14.58
C CYS A 26 6.34 3.50 -14.20
N ASN A 27 6.93 2.91 -13.17
CA ASN A 27 8.31 3.11 -12.74
C ASN A 27 8.97 1.75 -12.47
N LYS A 28 10.00 1.40 -13.24
CA LYS A 28 10.75 0.14 -13.06
C LYS A 28 11.71 0.15 -11.88
N GLU A 29 11.94 1.33 -11.29
CA GLU A 29 12.78 1.52 -10.10
C GLU A 29 11.95 1.48 -8.80
N ALA A 30 10.64 1.19 -8.88
CA ALA A 30 9.82 0.98 -7.70
C ALA A 30 10.23 -0.32 -6.98
N GLU A 31 10.68 -0.21 -5.74
CA GLU A 31 11.20 -1.34 -4.95
C GLU A 31 10.46 -1.57 -3.63
N LEU A 32 9.67 -0.59 -3.18
CA LEU A 32 8.99 -0.63 -1.88
C LEU A 32 7.65 -1.37 -2.00
N PRO A 33 7.41 -2.48 -1.29
CA PRO A 33 6.09 -3.12 -1.28
C PRO A 33 5.01 -2.20 -0.71
N PHE A 34 3.81 -2.21 -1.29
CA PHE A 34 2.71 -1.34 -0.82
C PHE A 34 2.27 -1.64 0.62
N ASP A 35 2.33 -2.90 1.08
CA ASP A 35 2.09 -3.25 2.48
C ASP A 35 3.02 -2.52 3.46
N TRP A 36 4.23 -2.12 3.03
CA TRP A 36 5.12 -1.31 3.87
C TRP A 36 4.58 0.10 4.08
N VAL A 37 3.94 0.66 3.07
CA VAL A 37 3.24 1.95 3.16
C VAL A 37 2.03 1.80 4.09
N LEU A 38 1.32 0.68 4.02
CA LEU A 38 0.17 0.40 4.88
C LEU A 38 0.58 0.27 6.36
N ASP A 39 1.72 -0.34 6.65
CA ASP A 39 2.27 -0.39 8.01
C ASP A 39 2.49 1.01 8.58
N GLU A 40 3.14 1.89 7.81
CA GLU A 40 3.44 3.26 8.24
C GLU A 40 2.16 4.07 8.48
N VAL A 41 1.19 3.97 7.56
CA VAL A 41 -0.08 4.70 7.64
C VAL A 41 -0.97 4.19 8.79
N THR A 42 -0.90 2.90 9.11
CA THR A 42 -1.72 2.28 10.16
C THR A 42 -1.03 2.16 11.52
N GLY A 43 0.29 2.31 11.57
CA GLY A 43 1.12 2.06 12.75
C GLY A 43 1.13 0.59 13.21
N CYS A 44 0.79 -0.34 12.32
CA CYS A 44 0.70 -1.77 12.65
C CYS A 44 2.05 -2.48 12.43
N ASP A 45 2.20 -3.63 13.09
CA ASP A 45 3.42 -4.43 12.97
C ASP A 45 3.34 -5.35 11.73
N ARG A 46 4.25 -5.12 10.78
CA ARG A 46 4.42 -5.89 9.53
C ARG A 46 4.55 -7.40 9.73
N SER A 47 5.09 -7.85 10.86
CA SER A 47 5.33 -9.28 11.13
C SER A 47 4.07 -10.04 11.55
N THR A 48 3.00 -9.32 11.91
CA THR A 48 1.77 -9.92 12.46
C THR A 48 0.49 -9.44 11.78
N THR A 49 0.58 -8.52 10.82
CA THR A 49 -0.58 -7.90 10.18
C THR A 49 -0.57 -8.14 8.67
N ASP A 50 -1.65 -8.71 8.16
CA ASP A 50 -1.99 -8.67 6.74
C ASP A 50 -3.11 -7.65 6.53
N TYR A 51 -3.10 -7.00 5.37
CA TYR A 51 -4.10 -6.01 5.01
C TYR A 51 -5.13 -6.59 4.05
N PHE A 52 -6.37 -6.18 4.25
CA PHE A 52 -7.45 -6.41 3.28
C PHE A 52 -7.98 -5.06 2.84
N LEU A 53 -7.71 -4.69 1.59
CA LEU A 53 -8.25 -3.45 1.03
C LEU A 53 -9.75 -3.61 0.72
N THR A 54 -10.61 -2.80 1.32
CA THR A 54 -12.05 -2.82 0.98
C THR A 54 -12.33 -2.27 -0.43
N GLU A 55 -11.38 -1.54 -1.01
CA GLU A 55 -11.42 -1.09 -2.40
C GLU A 55 -10.02 -1.11 -3.03
N ALA A 56 -9.95 -1.21 -4.35
CA ALA A 56 -8.67 -1.19 -5.06
C ALA A 56 -7.97 0.18 -4.89
N ALA A 57 -6.74 0.18 -4.35
CA ALA A 57 -5.87 1.34 -4.41
C ALA A 57 -5.46 1.60 -5.88
N ARG A 58 -5.14 2.86 -6.19
CA ARG A 58 -4.69 3.27 -7.53
C ARG A 58 -3.43 4.12 -7.46
N CYS A 59 -2.51 3.87 -8.38
CA CYS A 59 -1.33 4.69 -8.54
C CYS A 59 -1.74 6.11 -8.96
N PRO A 60 -1.32 7.16 -8.22
CA PRO A 60 -1.66 8.54 -8.59
C PRO A 60 -1.01 8.98 -9.91
N ARG A 61 0.09 8.35 -10.33
CA ARG A 61 0.82 8.69 -11.56
C ARG A 61 0.23 8.09 -12.84
N CYS A 62 -0.21 6.83 -12.81
CA CYS A 62 -0.68 6.13 -14.02
C CYS A 62 -2.08 5.52 -13.91
N GLY A 63 -2.71 5.58 -12.72
CA GLY A 63 -4.03 5.02 -12.48
C GLY A 63 -4.09 3.50 -12.39
N TYR A 64 -2.95 2.80 -12.47
CA TYR A 64 -2.87 1.35 -12.34
C TYR A 64 -3.34 0.90 -10.95
N THR A 65 -3.99 -0.27 -10.88
CA THR A 65 -4.45 -0.86 -9.62
C THR A 65 -3.25 -1.30 -8.78
N ILE A 66 -3.20 -0.85 -7.53
CA ILE A 66 -2.19 -1.23 -6.54
C ILE A 66 -2.83 -2.21 -5.56
N ILE A 67 -2.15 -3.33 -5.31
CA ILE A 67 -2.47 -4.30 -4.27
C ILE A 67 -1.34 -4.35 -3.24
N GLU A 68 -1.52 -5.08 -2.15
CA GLU A 68 -0.60 -5.15 -1.00
C GLU A 68 0.85 -5.44 -1.40
N LYS A 69 1.06 -6.28 -2.42
CA LYS A 69 2.40 -6.68 -2.88
C LYS A 69 2.93 -5.89 -4.07
N THR A 70 2.15 -4.95 -4.61
CA THR A 70 2.62 -4.09 -5.70
C THR A 70 3.79 -3.25 -5.23
N LEU A 71 4.87 -3.22 -6.01
CA LEU A 71 5.99 -2.36 -5.70
C LEU A 71 5.66 -0.91 -6.07
N VAL A 72 5.99 0.00 -5.17
CA VAL A 72 5.76 1.43 -5.25
C VAL A 72 7.04 2.19 -4.93
N GLU A 73 7.02 3.47 -5.29
CA GLU A 73 7.93 4.48 -4.82
C GLU A 73 7.10 5.42 -3.96
N ALA A 74 7.51 5.65 -2.71
CA ALA A 74 6.78 6.47 -1.76
C ALA A 74 7.75 7.37 -0.97
N GLU A 75 7.28 8.56 -0.60
CA GLU A 75 7.97 9.45 0.32
C GLU A 75 7.41 9.19 1.73
N LEU A 76 8.03 8.25 2.45
CA LEU A 76 7.68 7.86 3.82
C LEU A 76 8.52 8.62 4.86
#